data_AF-A0AAV8WW74-F1
#
_entry.id   AF-A0AAV8WW74-F1
#
_cell.length_a   1.000
_cell.length_b   1.000
_cell.length_c   1.000
_cell.angle_alpha   90.00
_cell.angle_beta   90.00
_cell.angle_gamma   90.00
#
_symmetry.space_group_name_H-M   'P 1'
#
loop_
_entity.id
_entity.type
_entity.pdbx_description
1 polymer ?
#
loop_
_entity_poly.entity_id
_entity_poly.type
_entity_poly.pdbx_seq_one_letter_code
_entity_poly.pdbx_strand_id
1 'polypeptide(L)' 'MHEIEAIKKFSYNLFFDNLFTTVNLLVYLTENGYTASGTMRKNRVPKECPLLTKKDFAKTGKKEDHFSIIERTNGIIFTK' A
#
# COMPACT_ATOMS: atom_id res chain seq x y z
N MET A 1 -12.20 27.80 6.82
CA MET A 1 -10.81 27.37 7.03
C MET A 1 -10.87 26.06 7.80
N HIS A 2 -10.58 24.92 7.17
CA HIS A 2 -10.51 23.66 7.89
C HIS A 2 -9.16 23.59 8.59
N GLU A 3 -9.20 23.51 9.91
CA GLU A 3 -8.06 23.30 10.77
C GLU A 3 -7.42 21.96 10.38
N ILE A 4 -6.15 21.99 9.94
CA ILE A 4 -5.40 20.77 9.69
C ILE A 4 -4.98 20.26 11.07
N GLU A 5 -5.85 19.45 11.68
CA GLU A 5 -5.53 18.77 12.93
C GLU A 5 -4.33 17.86 12.66
N ALA A 6 -3.22 18.08 13.38
CA ALA A 6 -2.01 17.32 13.18
C ALA A 6 -2.28 15.85 13.53
N ILE A 7 -2.26 14.96 12.54
CA ILE A 7 -2.48 13.53 12.73
C ILE A 7 -1.47 13.03 13.77
N LYS A 8 -1.98 12.53 14.90
CA LYS A 8 -1.17 12.00 15.98
C LYS A 8 -0.46 10.73 15.51
N LYS A 9 0.82 10.85 15.18
CA LYS A 9 1.63 9.71 14.73
C LYS A 9 1.97 8.79 15.91
N PHE A 10 1.57 7.53 15.81
CA PHE A 10 1.92 6.49 16.78
C PHE A 10 3.26 5.83 16.43
N SER A 11 4.03 5.43 17.44
CA SER A 11 5.37 4.84 17.27
C SER A 11 5.38 3.38 16.84
N TYR A 12 4.21 2.77 16.63
CA TYR A 12 4.09 1.36 16.29
C TYR A 12 3.93 1.15 14.79
N ASN A 13 4.64 0.14 14.28
CA ASN A 13 4.48 -0.37 12.92
C ASN A 13 3.65 -1.65 12.97
N LEU A 14 2.51 -1.65 12.28
CA LEU A 14 1.60 -2.78 12.21
C LEU A 14 1.92 -3.62 10.97
N PHE A 15 2.01 -4.94 11.16
CA PHE A 15 2.31 -5.89 10.09
C PHE A 15 1.17 -6.90 9.98
N PHE A 16 0.58 -6.99 8.78
CA PHE A 16 -0.57 -7.87 8.51
C PHE A 16 -0.20 -8.99 7.53
N ASP A 17 -0.74 -10.18 7.78
CA ASP A 17 -0.71 -11.26 6.80
C ASP A 17 -1.71 -11.02 5.66
N ASN A 18 -1.48 -11.67 4.53
CA ASN A 18 -2.25 -11.58 3.28
C ASN A 18 -3.77 -11.75 3.43
N LEU A 19 -4.21 -12.45 4.49
CA LEU A 19 -5.62 -12.66 4.75
C LEU A 19 -6.32 -11.37 5.20
N PHE A 20 -5.60 -10.48 5.90
CA PHE A 20 -6.15 -9.27 6.54
C PHE A 20 -5.77 -7.98 5.80
N THR A 21 -4.69 -7.98 5.01
CA THR A 21 -4.26 -6.79 4.27
C THR A 21 -5.25 -6.42 3.17
N THR A 22 -5.79 -5.20 3.26
CA THR A 22 -6.60 -4.54 2.22
C THR A 22 -6.22 -3.06 2.14
N VAL A 23 -6.45 -2.42 0.98
CA VAL A 23 -6.14 -0.99 0.80
C VAL A 23 -6.88 -0.13 1.81
N ASN A 24 -8.19 -0.37 1.99
CA ASN A 24 -9.02 0.40 2.91
C ASN A 24 -8.55 0.30 4.36
N LEU A 25 -8.06 -0.88 4.79
CA LEU A 25 -7.48 -1.04 6.12
C LEU A 25 -6.22 -0.17 6.28
N LEU A 26 -5.33 -0.17 5.27
CA LEU A 26 -4.10 0.63 5.32
C LEU A 26 -4.39 2.13 5.29
N VAL A 27 -5.38 2.58 4.49
CA VAL A 27 -5.86 3.98 4.48
C VAL A 27 -6.35 4.36 5.88
N TYR A 28 -7.28 3.58 6.44
CA TYR A 28 -7.87 3.84 7.75
C TYR A 28 -6.80 3.93 8.85
N LEU A 29 -5.83 3.01 8.86
CA LEU A 29 -4.74 3.03 9.84
C LEU A 29 -3.87 4.28 9.67
N THR A 30 -3.57 4.69 8.44
CA THR A 30 -2.77 5.89 8.13
C THR A 30 -3.49 7.16 8.59
N GLU A 31 -4.79 7.28 8.31
CA GLU A 31 -5.63 8.41 8.76
C GLU A 31 -5.70 8.49 10.30
N ASN A 32 -5.60 7.35 10.98
CA ASN A 32 -5.54 7.27 12.45
C ASN A 32 -4.11 7.35 13.00
N GLY A 33 -3.11 7.67 12.17
CA GLY A 33 -1.73 7.91 12.60
C GLY A 33 -0.89 6.67 12.84
N TYR A 34 -1.35 5.50 12.41
CA TYR A 34 -0.58 4.26 12.43
C TYR A 34 0.18 4.06 11.13
N THR A 35 1.40 3.52 11.24
CA THR A 35 2.13 3.00 10.08
C THR A 35 1.82 1.52 9.95
N ALA A 36 1.39 1.08 8.77
CA ALA A 36 0.98 -0.30 8.53
C ALA A 36 1.52 -0.84 7.21
N SER A 37 1.85 -2.13 7.19
CA SER A 37 2.27 -2.84 5.98
C SER A 37 1.80 -4.29 6.00
N GLY A 38 1.74 -4.91 4.83
CA GLY A 38 1.35 -6.31 4.73
C GLY A 38 1.46 -6.82 3.31
N THR A 39 1.49 -8.14 3.17
CA THR A 39 1.38 -8.76 1.85
C THR A 39 -0.08 -8.77 1.42
N MET A 40 -0.37 -8.69 0.12
CA MET A 40 -1.75 -8.69 -0.37
C MET A 40 -1.93 -9.70 -1.51
N ARG A 41 -3.06 -10.41 -1.50
CA ARG A 41 -3.38 -11.37 -2.56
C ARG A 41 -3.63 -10.64 -3.88
N LYS A 42 -3.15 -11.21 -4.99
CA LYS A 42 -3.27 -10.61 -6.34
C LYS A 42 -4.71 -10.23 -6.72
N ASN A 43 -5.70 -11.02 -6.32
CA ASN A 43 -7.11 -10.76 -6.61
C ASN A 43 -7.73 -9.61 -5.80
N ARG A 44 -7.01 -9.09 -4.81
CA ARG A 44 -7.42 -7.95 -3.97
C ARG A 44 -6.71 -6.64 -4.35
N VAL A 45 -5.81 -6.70 -5.34
CA VAL A 45 -5.15 -5.52 -5.91
C VAL A 45 -6.19 -4.73 -6.72
N PRO A 46 -6.37 -3.42 -6.46
CA PRO A 46 -7.24 -2.58 -7.28
C PRO A 46 -6.85 -2.67 -8.75
N LYS A 47 -7.82 -2.76 -9.66
CA LYS A 47 -7.54 -2.85 -11.10
C LYS A 47 -6.84 -1.60 -11.65
N GLU A 48 -7.06 -0.47 -11.00
CA GLU A 48 -6.45 0.82 -11.31
C GLU A 48 -4.98 0.90 -10.86
N CYS A 49 -4.49 -0.10 -10.12
CA CYS A 49 -3.11 -0.17 -9.70
C CYS A 49 -2.19 -0.39 -10.92
N PRO A 50 -1.19 0.49 -11.18
CA PRO A 50 -0.26 0.34 -12.29
C PRO A 50 0.82 -0.73 -12.03
N LEU A 51 0.51 -1.78 -11.25
CA LEU A 51 1.41 -2.89 -11.01
C LEU A 51 1.59 -3.71 -12.29
N LEU A 52 2.86 -3.97 -12.66
CA LEU A 52 3.20 -4.81 -13.80
C LEU A 52 2.49 -6.16 -13.70
N THR A 53 1.93 -6.61 -14.83
CA THR A 53 1.36 -7.96 -14.90
C THR A 53 2.47 -9.01 -14.69
N LYS A 54 2.10 -10.26 -14.38
CA LYS A 54 3.10 -11.34 -14.26
C LYS A 54 3.90 -11.53 -15.57
N LYS A 55 3.25 -11.31 -16.73
CA LYS A 55 3.89 -11.46 -18.04
C LYS A 55 4.88 -10.33 -18.30
N ASP A 56 4.51 -9.10 -17.98
CA ASP A 56 5.37 -7.94 -18.23
C ASP A 56 6.54 -7.92 -17.25
N PHE A 57 6.32 -8.30 -15.99
CA PHE A 57 7.40 -8.49 -15.01
C PHE A 57 8.38 -9.60 -15.43
N ALA A 58 7.90 -10.71 -15.99
CA ALA A 58 8.81 -11.77 -16.46
C ALA A 58 9.69 -11.31 -17.64
N LYS A 59 9.23 -10.33 -18.44
CA LYS A 59 9.98 -9.77 -19.57
C LYS A 59 11.08 -8.79 -19.14
N THR A 60 10.99 -8.19 -17.95
CA THR A 60 12.03 -7.27 -17.49
C THR A 60 13.35 -8.00 -17.22
N GLY A 61 13.32 -9.32 -17.01
CA GLY A 61 14.51 -10.16 -16.83
C GLY A 61 15.32 -9.85 -15.58
N LYS A 62 14.84 -8.92 -14.74
CA LYS A 62 15.52 -8.40 -13.57
C LYS A 62 14.75 -8.79 -12.31
N LYS A 63 15.48 -9.19 -11.27
CA LYS A 63 14.97 -9.32 -9.90
C LYS A 63 14.93 -7.95 -9.23
N GLU A 64 14.24 -6.98 -9.84
CA GLU A 64 14.13 -5.62 -9.30
C GLU A 64 12.76 -5.41 -8.67
N ASP A 65 12.74 -4.75 -7.51
CA ASP A 65 11.50 -4.38 -6.82
C ASP A 65 10.78 -3.34 -7.67
N HIS A 66 9.56 -3.66 -8.10
CA HIS A 66 8.73 -2.72 -8.84
C HIS A 66 7.75 -2.02 -7.89
N PHE A 67 7.96 -0.71 -7.73
CA PHE A 67 7.11 0.16 -6.91
C PHE A 67 5.98 0.75 -7.75
N SER A 68 4.78 0.78 -7.19
CA SER A 68 3.60 1.40 -7.79
C SER A 68 2.86 2.18 -6.70
N ILE A 69 2.72 3.49 -6.88
CA ILE A 69 1.98 4.35 -5.96
C ILE A 69 0.56 4.46 -6.50
N ILE A 70 -0.43 3.97 -5.73
CA ILE A 70 -1.85 4.08 -6.10
C ILE A 70 -2.43 5.35 -5.49
N GLU A 71 -2.23 5.56 -4.19
CA GLU A 71 -2.85 6.65 -3.44
C GLU A 71 -1.79 7.66 -3.04
N ARG A 72 -1.71 8.78 -3.78
CA ARG A 72 -0.74 9.85 -3.52
C ARG A 72 -1.07 10.66 -2.27
N THR A 73 -2.36 10.73 -1.92
CA THR A 73 -2.86 11.52 -0.79
C THR A 73 -2.47 10.88 0.54
N ASN A 74 -2.60 9.55 0.65
CA ASN A 74 -2.34 8.78 1.86
C ASN A 74 -1.01 7.98 1.80
N GLY A 75 -0.25 8.09 0.71
CA GLY A 75 1.08 7.50 0.60
C GLY A 75 1.11 5.97 0.57
N ILE A 76 0.12 5.32 -0.06
CA ILE A 76 0.09 3.85 -0.16
C ILE A 76 0.95 3.39 -1.34
N ILE A 77 1.99 2.62 -1.00
CA ILE A 77 2.97 2.08 -1.94
C ILE A 77 2.75 0.57 -2.06
N PHE A 78 2.56 0.11 -3.29
CA PHE A 78 2.62 -1.31 -3.63
C PHE A 78 4.01 -1.66 -4.14
N THR A 79 4.56 -2.76 -3.65
CA THR A 79 5.83 -3.33 -4.11
C THR A 79 5.59 -4.74 -4.62
N LYS A 80 6.27 -5.11 -5.70
CA LYS A 80 6.19 -6.44 -6.30
C LYS A 80 7.55 -6.92 -6.76
#